data_AF-A0A971A1R4-F1
#
_entry.id   AF-A0A971A1R4-F1
#
_cell.length_a   1.000
_cell.length_b   1.000
_cell.length_c   1.000
_cell.angle_alpha   90.00
_cell.angle_beta   90.00
_cell.angle_gamma   90.00
#
_symmetry.space_group_name_H-M   'P 1'
#
loop_
_entity.id
_entity.type
_entity.pdbx_description
1 polymer ?
#
loop_
_entity_poly.entity_id
_entity_poly.type
_entity_poly.pdbx_seq_one_letter_code
_entity_poly.pdbx_strand_id
1 'polypeptide(L)'
;MTQIEPIRNVANQLRANWSGYLVQYWVFLVLLALAAIADMLSTVFFMAIDGPEAEGHPVIRLISVVLGPVLGPVVGKLSQVAAAVVLTVYLRRWAIYIFVSVIILYAWAAVYNVVATPLLLPVH
;
A
#
# COMPACT_ATOMS: atom_id res chain seq x y z
N MET A 1 -28.12 21.66 8.74
CA MET A 1 -27.24 21.92 7.58
C MET A 1 -25.86 22.27 8.12
N THR A 2 -24.98 21.30 8.40
CA THR A 2 -23.76 21.54 9.22
C THR A 2 -22.63 20.53 8.94
N GLN A 3 -22.52 19.97 7.73
CA GLN A 3 -21.44 19.03 7.37
C GLN A 3 -20.67 19.37 6.07
N ILE A 4 -21.00 20.47 5.38
CA ILE A 4 -20.42 20.76 4.04
C ILE A 4 -19.08 21.52 4.14
N GLU A 5 -18.84 22.28 5.21
CA GLU A 5 -17.60 23.04 5.40
C GLU A 5 -16.33 22.19 5.56
N PRO A 6 -16.28 21.09 6.35
CA PRO A 6 -15.04 20.35 6.56
C PRO A 6 -14.51 19.66 5.29
N ILE A 7 -15.39 19.09 4.47
CA ILE A 7 -14.99 18.38 3.24
C ILE A 7 -14.39 19.35 2.22
N ARG A 8 -15.01 20.53 2.08
CA ARG A 8 -14.53 21.57 1.16
C ARG A 8 -13.14 22.09 1.57
N ASN A 9 -12.88 22.20 2.87
CA ASN A 9 -11.58 22.61 3.40
C ASN A 9 -10.48 21.57 3.10
N VAL A 10 -10.78 20.28 3.27
CA VAL A 10 -9.84 19.19 2.93
C VAL A 10 -9.52 19.20 1.43
N ALA A 11 -10.54 19.30 0.57
CA ALA A 11 -10.35 19.33 -0.88
C ALA A 11 -9.51 20.53 -1.34
N ASN A 12 -9.75 21.71 -0.74
CA ASN A 12 -8.95 22.91 -1.02
C ASN A 12 -7.49 22.72 -0.60
N GLN A 13 -7.24 22.11 0.56
CA GLN A 13 -5.90 21.84 1.05
C GLN A 13 -5.15 20.83 0.17
N LEU A 14 -5.83 19.75 -0.25
CA LEU A 14 -5.27 18.80 -1.22
C LEU A 14 -4.90 19.49 -2.53
N ARG A 15 -5.81 20.33 -3.07
CA ARG A 15 -5.57 21.05 -4.33
C ARG A 15 -4.40 22.03 -4.22
N ALA A 16 -4.30 22.76 -3.11
CA ALA A 16 -3.19 23.67 -2.86
C ALA A 16 -1.86 22.92 -2.75
N ASN A 17 -1.85 21.78 -2.04
CA ASN A 17 -0.64 20.98 -1.85
C ASN A 17 -0.24 20.15 -3.07
N TRP A 18 -1.15 19.92 -4.02
CA TRP A 18 -0.89 19.14 -5.24
C TRP A 18 0.14 19.82 -6.15
N SER A 19 0.15 21.16 -6.21
CA SER A 19 1.06 21.90 -7.09
C SER A 19 2.52 21.64 -6.73
N GLY A 20 3.30 21.14 -7.69
CA GLY A 20 4.72 20.80 -7.50
C GLY A 20 4.97 19.57 -6.63
N TYR A 21 3.94 18.87 -6.13
CA TYR A 21 4.10 17.66 -5.31
C TYR A 21 4.79 16.54 -6.08
N LEU A 22 4.35 16.27 -7.31
CA LEU A 22 4.93 15.21 -8.14
C LEU A 22 6.42 15.45 -8.39
N VAL A 23 6.80 16.68 -8.75
CA VAL A 23 8.21 17.05 -9.02
C VAL A 23 9.04 17.01 -7.74
N GLN A 24 8.48 17.39 -6.60
CA GLN A 24 9.22 17.38 -5.33
C GLN A 24 9.47 15.96 -4.81
N TYR A 25 8.51 15.04 -4.96
CA TYR A 25 8.56 13.71 -4.36
C TYR A 25 8.66 12.56 -5.38
N TRP A 26 9.00 12.84 -6.64
CA TRP A 26 9.01 11.83 -7.71
C TRP A 26 9.85 10.59 -7.35
N VAL A 27 11.02 10.77 -6.73
CA VAL A 27 11.88 9.66 -6.29
C VAL A 27 11.14 8.77 -5.29
N PHE A 28 10.49 9.38 -4.28
CA PHE A 28 9.72 8.63 -3.27
C PHE A 28 8.49 7.95 -3.86
N LEU A 29 7.83 8.57 -4.85
CA LEU A 29 6.71 7.96 -5.57
C LEU A 29 7.16 6.74 -6.38
N VAL A 30 8.31 6.82 -7.06
CA VAL A 30 8.89 5.69 -7.78
C VAL A 30 9.29 4.58 -6.81
N LEU A 31 9.98 4.91 -5.72
CA LEU A 31 10.35 3.92 -4.70
C LEU A 31 9.13 3.27 -4.04
N LEU A 32 8.09 4.05 -3.75
CA LEU A 32 6.81 3.54 -3.24
C LEU A 32 6.18 2.58 -4.24
N ALA A 33 6.14 2.94 -5.53
CA ALA A 33 5.58 2.08 -6.57
C ALA A 33 6.36 0.76 -6.69
N LEU A 34 7.69 0.81 -6.72
CA LEU A 34 8.53 -0.39 -6.79
C LEU A 34 8.36 -1.29 -5.55
N ALA A 35 8.38 -0.72 -4.34
CA ALA A 35 8.18 -1.46 -3.11
C ALA A 35 6.78 -2.06 -3.03
N ALA A 36 5.74 -1.31 -3.43
CA ALA A 36 4.36 -1.79 -3.45
C ALA A 36 4.16 -2.93 -4.48
N ILE A 37 4.80 -2.84 -5.66
CA ILE A 37 4.76 -3.92 -6.66
C ILE A 37 5.46 -5.17 -6.12
N ALA A 38 6.64 -5.03 -5.52
CA ALA A 38 7.35 -6.16 -4.94
C ALA A 38 6.53 -6.86 -3.85
N ASP A 39 5.95 -6.08 -2.93
CA ASP A 39 5.09 -6.57 -1.86
C ASP A 39 3.84 -7.26 -2.41
N MET A 40 3.15 -6.65 -3.38
CA MET A 40 2.00 -7.25 -4.05
C MET A 40 2.35 -8.56 -4.75
N LEU A 41 3.42 -8.61 -5.54
CA LEU A 41 3.83 -9.82 -6.25
C LEU A 41 4.23 -10.93 -5.28
N SER A 42 4.93 -10.59 -4.20
CA SER A 42 5.29 -11.55 -3.15
C SER A 42 4.04 -12.10 -2.45
N THR A 43 3.04 -11.26 -2.20
CA THR A 43 1.76 -11.66 -1.60
C THR A 43 0.98 -12.57 -2.54
N VAL A 44 0.91 -12.24 -3.83
CA VAL A 44 0.26 -13.09 -4.85
C VAL A 44 0.96 -14.44 -4.95
N PHE A 45 2.31 -14.46 -4.95
CA PHE A 45 3.08 -15.69 -4.99
C PHE A 45 2.82 -16.57 -3.77
N PHE A 46 2.88 -15.98 -2.57
CA PHE A 46 2.55 -16.65 -1.32
C PHE A 46 1.11 -17.20 -1.31
N MET A 47 0.12 -16.37 -1.64
CA MET A 47 -1.28 -16.79 -1.67
C MET A 47 -1.57 -17.82 -2.75
N ALA A 48 -0.79 -17.88 -3.82
CA ALA A 48 -0.90 -18.92 -4.83
C ALA A 48 -0.44 -20.30 -4.31
N ILE A 49 0.44 -20.32 -3.30
CA ILE A 49 0.96 -21.54 -2.68
C ILE A 49 0.10 -21.94 -1.49
N ASP A 50 -0.07 -21.05 -0.50
CA ASP A 50 -0.69 -21.36 0.80
C ASP A 50 -2.17 -20.97 0.88
N GLY A 51 -2.68 -20.31 -0.16
CA GLY A 51 -4.06 -19.83 -0.22
C GLY A 51 -4.28 -18.50 0.53
N PRO A 52 -5.43 -17.84 0.30
CA PRO A 52 -5.77 -16.56 0.94
C PRO A 52 -5.91 -16.64 2.47
N GLU A 53 -6.16 -17.83 3.02
CA GLU A 53 -6.44 -18.07 4.44
C GLU A 53 -5.20 -17.89 5.32
N ALA A 54 -4.02 -18.13 4.76
CA ALA A 54 -2.74 -17.99 5.43
C ALA A 54 -2.29 -16.51 5.57
N GLU A 55 -3.00 -15.59 4.92
CA GLU A 55 -2.69 -14.15 4.98
C GLU A 55 -2.97 -13.57 6.37
N GLY A 56 -1.92 -13.04 6.99
CA GLY A 56 -1.99 -12.40 8.31
C GLY A 56 -2.68 -11.04 8.30
N HIS A 57 -2.74 -10.35 7.16
CA HIS A 57 -3.38 -9.04 7.07
C HIS A 57 -4.90 -9.19 6.87
N PRO A 58 -5.75 -8.86 7.87
CA PRO A 58 -7.16 -9.25 7.88
C PRO A 58 -7.97 -8.65 6.71
N VAL A 59 -7.65 -7.40 6.34
CA VAL A 59 -8.30 -6.74 5.20
C VAL A 59 -7.93 -7.39 3.88
N ILE A 60 -6.64 -7.71 3.67
CA ILE A 60 -6.18 -8.34 2.43
C ILE A 60 -6.76 -9.75 2.34
N ARG A 61 -6.72 -10.52 3.44
CA ARG A 61 -7.38 -11.82 3.54
C ARG A 61 -8.85 -11.75 3.13
N LEU A 62 -9.64 -10.84 3.71
CA LEU A 62 -11.07 -10.71 3.41
C LEU A 62 -11.31 -10.43 1.92
N ILE A 63 -10.54 -9.49 1.34
CA ILE A 63 -10.65 -9.14 -0.07
C ILE A 63 -10.22 -10.32 -0.94
N SER A 64 -9.13 -11.01 -0.60
CA SER A 64 -8.60 -12.16 -1.35
C SER A 64 -9.48 -13.42 -1.25
N VAL A 65 -10.25 -13.59 -0.17
CA VAL A 65 -11.26 -14.65 -0.09
C VAL A 65 -12.40 -14.40 -1.08
N VAL A 66 -12.75 -13.13 -1.33
CA VAL A 66 -13.84 -12.77 -2.26
C VAL A 66 -13.37 -12.68 -3.71
N LEU A 67 -12.22 -12.04 -3.95
CA LEU A 67 -11.70 -11.74 -5.29
C LEU A 67 -10.65 -12.75 -5.78
N GLY A 68 -10.21 -13.66 -4.90
CA GLY A 68 -9.16 -14.62 -5.17
C GLY A 68 -7.74 -14.12 -4.86
N PRO A 69 -6.75 -15.02 -4.89
CA PRO A 69 -5.38 -14.79 -4.46
C PRO A 69 -4.57 -13.82 -5.34
N VAL A 70 -5.08 -13.46 -6.52
CA VAL A 70 -4.44 -12.52 -7.45
C VAL A 70 -5.10 -11.15 -7.42
N LEU A 71 -6.41 -11.07 -7.64
CA LEU A 71 -7.12 -9.79 -7.69
C LEU A 71 -7.24 -9.14 -6.30
N GLY A 72 -7.30 -9.93 -5.23
CA GLY A 72 -7.37 -9.43 -3.87
C GLY A 72 -6.17 -8.57 -3.48
N PRO A 73 -4.92 -9.08 -3.58
CA PRO A 73 -3.73 -8.30 -3.30
C PRO A 73 -3.58 -7.09 -4.24
N VAL A 74 -3.96 -7.20 -5.51
CA VAL A 74 -3.90 -6.08 -6.48
C VAL A 74 -4.80 -4.92 -6.03
N VAL A 75 -6.07 -5.19 -5.77
CA VAL A 75 -7.04 -4.16 -5.34
C VAL A 75 -6.65 -3.58 -3.98
N GLY A 76 -6.25 -4.44 -3.05
CA GLY A 76 -5.77 -4.04 -1.73
C GLY A 76 -4.57 -3.08 -1.83
N LYS A 77 -3.55 -3.43 -2.63
CA LYS A 77 -2.35 -2.61 -2.77
C LYS A 77 -2.63 -1.28 -3.48
N LEU A 78 -3.44 -1.28 -4.54
CA LEU A 78 -3.84 -0.05 -5.22
C LEU A 78 -4.55 0.92 -4.26
N SER A 79 -5.44 0.39 -3.41
CA SER A 79 -6.14 1.19 -2.40
C SER A 79 -5.19 1.77 -1.35
N GLN A 80 -4.24 0.97 -0.87
CA GLN A 80 -3.22 1.42 0.09
C GLN A 80 -2.27 2.47 -0.50
N VAL A 81 -1.81 2.29 -1.75
CA VAL A 81 -0.97 3.28 -2.45
C VAL A 81 -1.74 4.58 -2.67
N ALA A 82 -3.00 4.51 -3.11
CA ALA A 82 -3.84 5.69 -3.27
C ALA A 82 -4.02 6.43 -1.93
N ALA A 83 -4.29 5.71 -0.84
CA ALA A 83 -4.39 6.29 0.49
C ALA A 83 -3.08 6.95 0.94
N ALA A 84 -1.93 6.31 0.70
CA ALA A 84 -0.61 6.87 1.02
C ALA A 84 -0.33 8.16 0.23
N VAL A 85 -0.66 8.20 -1.06
CA VAL A 85 -0.52 9.41 -1.89
C VAL A 85 -1.44 10.52 -1.39
N VAL A 86 -2.72 10.25 -1.15
CA VAL A 86 -3.66 11.25 -0.64
C VAL A 86 -3.18 11.80 0.71
N LEU A 87 -2.73 10.92 1.61
CA LEU A 87 -2.24 11.30 2.93
C LEU A 87 -0.98 12.17 2.85
N THR A 88 -0.02 11.81 1.99
CA THR A 88 1.23 12.56 1.83
C THR A 88 1.03 13.90 1.11
N VAL A 89 0.05 14.01 0.21
CA VAL A 89 -0.37 15.30 -0.36
C VAL A 89 -1.00 16.17 0.73
N TYR A 90 -1.91 15.60 1.53
CA TYR A 90 -2.58 16.34 2.60
C TYR A 90 -1.58 16.82 3.66
N LEU A 91 -0.73 15.91 4.13
CA LEU A 91 0.33 16.15 5.12
C LEU A 91 1.67 16.43 4.46
N ARG A 92 1.72 17.33 3.47
CA ARG A 92 2.92 17.61 2.66
C ARG A 92 4.19 17.86 3.51
N ARG A 93 4.05 18.58 4.64
CA ARG A 93 5.16 18.86 5.57
C ARG A 93 5.80 17.58 6.14
N TRP A 94 5.03 16.51 6.30
CA TRP A 94 5.47 15.24 6.88
C TRP A 94 5.60 14.12 5.84
N ALA A 95 5.40 14.43 4.56
CA ALA A 95 5.32 13.45 3.48
C ALA A 95 6.54 12.51 3.44
N ILE A 96 7.75 13.03 3.64
CA ILE A 96 8.99 12.23 3.60
C ILE A 96 8.97 11.13 4.66
N TYR A 97 8.56 11.45 5.89
CA TYR A 97 8.51 10.46 6.97
C TYR A 97 7.49 9.36 6.66
N ILE A 98 6.32 9.75 6.14
CA ILE A 98 5.29 8.79 5.74
C ILE A 98 5.80 7.90 4.59
N PHE A 99 6.41 8.49 3.56
CA PHE A 99 6.98 7.73 2.45
C PHE A 99 8.03 6.73 2.91
N VAL A 100 9.02 7.19 3.67
CA VAL A 100 10.11 6.33 4.14
C VAL A 100 9.56 5.17 4.97
N SER A 101 8.67 5.44 5.92
CA SER A 101 8.04 4.40 6.72
C SER A 101 7.26 3.40 5.88
N VAL A 102 6.41 3.86 4.96
CA VAL A 102 5.60 2.96 4.11
C VAL A 102 6.47 2.15 3.16
N ILE A 103 7.51 2.75 2.57
CA ILE A 103 8.46 2.06 1.68
C ILE A 103 9.18 0.95 2.45
N ILE A 104 9.68 1.23 3.65
CA ILE A 104 10.35 0.24 4.50
C ILE A 104 9.40 -0.90 4.83
N LEU A 105 8.15 -0.59 5.22
CA LEU A 105 7.15 -1.61 5.56
C LEU A 105 6.82 -2.50 4.35
N TYR A 106 6.63 -1.93 3.16
CA TYR A 106 6.38 -2.72 1.94
C TYR A 106 7.58 -3.56 1.54
N ALA A 107 8.79 -2.99 1.58
CA ALA A 107 10.01 -3.75 1.29
C ALA A 107 10.20 -4.91 2.27
N TRP A 108 9.93 -4.67 3.56
CA TRP A 108 10.01 -5.69 4.59
C TRP A 108 8.96 -6.79 4.40
N ALA A 109 7.71 -6.43 4.10
CA ALA A 109 6.66 -7.39 3.79
C ALA A 109 6.99 -8.24 2.57
N ALA A 110 7.58 -7.63 1.52
CA ALA A 110 8.06 -8.35 0.35
C ALA A 110 9.15 -9.37 0.71
N VAL A 111 10.15 -8.96 1.50
CA VAL A 111 11.21 -9.85 1.98
C VAL A 111 10.63 -10.97 2.85
N TYR A 112 9.69 -10.66 3.74
CA TYR A 112 9.03 -11.65 4.59
C TYR A 112 8.29 -12.70 3.74
N ASN A 113 7.47 -12.28 2.78
CA ASN A 113 6.72 -13.19 1.91
C ASN A 113 7.61 -14.04 0.99
N VAL A 114 8.78 -13.51 0.58
CA VAL A 114 9.73 -14.26 -0.27
C VAL A 114 10.63 -15.19 0.55
N VAL A 115 11.08 -14.77 1.73
CA VAL A 115 12.08 -15.48 2.52
C VAL A 115 11.45 -16.31 3.64
N ALA A 116 10.51 -15.75 4.39
CA ALA A 116 9.93 -16.44 5.54
C ALA A 116 8.99 -17.57 5.09
N THR A 117 8.22 -17.38 4.01
CA THR A 117 7.28 -18.40 3.54
C THR A 117 7.96 -19.71 3.14
N PRO A 118 9.03 -19.73 2.31
CA PRO A 118 9.68 -20.99 1.96
C PRO A 118 10.48 -21.62 3.11
N LEU A 119 10.91 -20.82 4.10
CA LEU A 119 11.72 -21.29 5.24
C LEU A 119 10.88 -21.81 6.42
N LEU A 120 9.64 -21.32 6.60
CA LEU A 120 8.78 -21.68 7.73
C LEU A 120 7.78 -22.80 7.42
N LEU A 121 7.49 -23.06 6.14
CA LEU A 121 6.61 -24.14 5.71
C LEU A 121 7.37 -25.06 4.74
N PRO A 122 8.07 -26.10 5.24
CA PRO A 122 8.63 -27.10 4.34
C PRO A 122 7.47 -27.77 3.60
N VAL A 123 7.55 -27.76 2.27
CA VAL A 123 6.67 -28.50 1.37
C VAL A 123 6.60 -29.95 1.84
N HIS A 124 5.45 -30.34 2.38
CA HIS A 124 5.09 -31.74 2.62
C HIS A 124 4.11 -32.21 1.56
#